data_AF-A0A964JX75-F1
#
_entry.id   AF-A0A964JX75-F1
#
_cell.length_a   1.000
_cell.length_b   1.000
_cell.length_c   1.000
_cell.angle_alpha   90.00
_cell.angle_beta   90.00
_cell.angle_gamma   90.00
#
_symmetry.space_group_name_H-M   'P 1'
#
loop_
_entity.id
_entity.type
_entity.pdbx_description
1 polymer ?
#
loop_
_entity_poly.entity_id
_entity_poly.type
_entity_poly.pdbx_seq_one_letter_code
_entity_poly.pdbx_strand_id
1 'polypeptide(L)' 'MKIPTRFIGLAIGAITGIVSSTLMTFIGLTINYGFQPGFLVLWAKAAVLGYAIGVPLLMLIVPPIQRFVMRHASI' A
#
# COMPACT_ATOMS: atom_id res chain seq x y z
N MET A 1 19.03 -5.91 16.72
CA MET A 1 19.35 -6.62 15.46
C MET A 1 19.48 -5.60 14.34
N LYS A 2 20.63 -5.49 13.67
CA LYS A 2 20.83 -4.55 12.55
C LYS A 2 20.28 -5.17 11.28
N ILE A 3 19.31 -4.52 10.64
CA ILE A 3 18.69 -4.99 9.39
C ILE A 3 19.76 -4.92 8.28
N PRO A 4 20.00 -6.01 7.51
CA PRO A 4 20.98 -6.00 6.43
C PRO A 4 20.60 -5.01 5.32
N THR A 5 21.56 -4.24 4.81
CA THR A 5 21.35 -3.10 3.88
C THR A 5 20.57 -3.48 2.61
N ARG A 6 20.70 -4.72 2.15
CA ARG A 6 19.97 -5.29 1.01
C ARG A 6 18.44 -5.42 1.20
N PHE A 7 17.97 -5.46 2.44
CA PHE A 7 16.53 -5.56 2.76
C PHE A 7 15.92 -4.21 3.17
N ILE A 8 16.71 -3.14 3.24
CA ILE A 8 16.22 -1.83 3.67
C ILE A 8 15.17 -1.30 2.69
N GLY A 9 15.39 -1.42 1.38
CA GLY A 9 14.39 -0.99 0.38
C GLY A 9 13.08 -1.78 0.48
N LEU A 10 13.15 -3.08 0.78
CA LEU A 10 11.99 -3.94 0.95
C LEU A 10 11.25 -3.65 2.27
N ALA A 11 12.00 -3.40 3.35
CA ALA A 11 11.46 -2.98 4.64
C ALA A 11 10.78 -1.60 4.54
N ILE A 12 11.40 -0.64 3.85
CA ILE A 12 10.80 0.67 3.58
C ILE A 12 9.51 0.48 2.78
N GLY A 13 9.56 -0.21 1.64
CA GLY A 13 8.36 -0.46 0.83
C GLY A 13 7.23 -1.16 1.60
N ALA A 14 7.57 -2.14 2.44
CA ALA A 14 6.60 -2.82 3.30
C ALA A 14 5.98 -1.87 4.33
N ILE A 15 6.79 -1.09 5.05
CA ILE A 15 6.32 -0.12 6.05
C ILE A 15 5.47 0.97 5.39
N THR A 16 5.97 1.57 4.30
CA THR A 16 5.26 2.62 3.59
C THR A 16 3.93 2.11 3.01
N GLY A 17 3.90 0.87 2.49
CA GLY A 17 2.67 0.24 2.01
C GLY A 17 1.66 -0.05 3.13
N ILE A 18 2.12 -0.49 4.30
CA ILE A 18 1.26 -0.70 5.46
C ILE A 18 0.66 0.64 5.89
N VAL A 19 1.50 1.67 6.06
CA VAL A 19 1.07 2.99 6.52
C VAL A 19 0.11 3.64 5.53
N SER A 20 0.42 3.63 4.23
CA SER A 20 -0.42 4.25 3.21
C SER A 20 -1.76 3.52 3.04
N SER A 21 -1.76 2.18 3.02
CA SER A 21 -2.99 1.39 2.96
C SER A 21 -3.87 1.63 4.18
N THR A 22 -3.27 1.62 5.37
CA THR A 22 -3.95 1.86 6.65
C THR A 22 -4.60 3.24 6.70
N LEU A 23 -3.88 4.28 6.24
CA LEU A 23 -4.40 5.65 6.19
C LEU A 23 -5.50 5.82 5.14
N MET A 24 -5.30 5.30 3.92
CA MET A 24 -6.30 5.40 2.85
C MET A 24 -7.60 4.68 3.21
N THR A 25 -7.53 3.49 3.81
CA THR A 25 -8.73 2.79 4.27
C THR A 25 -9.36 3.48 5.47
N PHE A 26 -8.58 4.06 6.38
CA PHE A 26 -9.11 4.79 7.55
C PHE A 26 -9.86 6.03 7.13
N ILE A 27 -9.24 6.87 6.32
CA ILE A 27 -9.83 8.12 5.82
C ILE A 27 -11.03 7.79 4.93
N GLY A 28 -10.90 6.84 4.01
CA GLY A 28 -11.97 6.43 3.11
C GLY A 28 -13.20 5.93 3.86
N LEU A 29 -13.04 5.06 4.86
CA LEU A 29 -14.17 4.57 5.65
C LEU A 29 -14.74 5.66 6.56
N THR A 30 -13.89 6.48 7.18
CA THR A 30 -14.35 7.55 8.08
C THR A 30 -15.22 8.56 7.33
N ILE A 31 -14.81 8.93 6.11
CA ILE A 31 -15.55 9.86 5.26
C ILE A 31 -16.83 9.22 4.70
N ASN A 32 -16.79 7.95 4.30
CA ASN A 32 -17.96 7.31 3.65
C ASN A 32 -19.03 6.84 4.63
N TYR A 33 -18.66 6.37 5.83
CA TYR A 33 -19.59 5.72 6.77
C TYR A 33 -19.73 6.44 8.11
N GLY A 34 -18.83 7.37 8.45
CA GLY A 34 -18.74 7.93 9.80
C GLY A 34 -18.37 6.89 10.86
N PHE A 35 -18.23 7.32 12.11
CA PHE A 35 -17.93 6.43 13.24
C PHE A 35 -19.19 5.68 13.71
N GLN A 36 -19.55 4.62 12.98
CA GLN A 36 -20.63 3.71 13.34
C GLN A 36 -20.12 2.55 14.23
N PRO A 37 -20.99 1.90 15.03
CA PRO A 37 -20.61 0.68 15.76
C PRO A 37 -20.09 -0.39 14.79
N GLY A 38 -18.90 -0.92 15.05
CA GLY A 38 -18.23 -1.91 14.17
C GLY A 38 -17.27 -1.31 13.13
N PHE A 39 -17.12 0.02 13.08
CA PHE A 39 -16.20 0.72 12.18
C PHE A 39 -14.77 0.18 12.21
N LEU A 40 -14.20 0.00 13.41
CA LEU A 40 -12.81 -0.49 13.56
C LEU A 40 -12.62 -1.90 12.99
N VAL A 41 -13.63 -2.76 13.10
CA VAL A 41 -13.57 -4.13 12.55
C VAL A 41 -13.66 -4.09 11.03
N LEU A 42 -14.56 -3.27 10.49
CA LEU A 42 -14.70 -3.08 9.04
C LEU A 42 -13.42 -2.48 8.45
N TRP A 43 -12.84 -1.51 9.15
CA TRP A 43 -11.58 -0.85 8.81
C TRP A 43 -10.39 -1.81 8.82
N ALA A 44 -10.20 -2.58 9.89
CA ALA A 44 -9.11 -3.54 9.98
C ALA A 44 -9.20 -4.58 8.86
N LYS A 45 -10.42 -5.09 8.56
CA LYS A 45 -10.65 -6.04 7.47
C LYS A 45 -10.33 -5.42 6.11
N ALA A 46 -10.75 -4.18 5.86
CA ALA A 46 -10.44 -3.44 4.64
C ALA A 46 -8.93 -3.14 4.50
N ALA A 47 -8.25 -2.77 5.57
CA ALA A 47 -6.81 -2.49 5.56
C ALA A 47 -5.99 -3.74 5.25
N VAL A 48 -6.35 -4.89 5.85
CA VAL A 48 -5.71 -6.18 5.58
C VAL A 48 -5.95 -6.60 4.13
N LEU A 49 -7.18 -6.53 3.63
CA LEU A 49 -7.50 -6.88 2.24
C LEU A 49 -6.80 -5.95 1.24
N GLY A 50 -6.83 -4.63 1.51
CA GLY A 50 -6.18 -3.63 0.68
C GLY A 50 -4.67 -3.83 0.60
N TYR A 51 -4.01 -4.16 1.71
CA TYR A 51 -2.59 -4.47 1.72
C TYR A 51 -2.28 -5.80 1.01
N ALA A 52 -3.04 -6.85 1.35
CA ALA A 52 -2.83 -8.19 0.80
C ALA A 52 -3.06 -8.27 -0.71
N ILE A 53 -3.96 -7.45 -1.27
CA ILE A 53 -4.22 -7.39 -2.71
C ILE A 53 -3.37 -6.30 -3.37
N GLY A 54 -3.30 -5.11 -2.76
CA GLY A 54 -2.64 -3.94 -3.33
C GLY A 54 -1.13 -4.12 -3.50
N VAL A 55 -0.44 -4.70 -2.52
CA VAL A 55 1.01 -4.91 -2.62
C VAL A 55 1.40 -5.86 -3.77
N PRO A 56 0.82 -7.06 -3.90
CA PRO A 56 1.09 -7.93 -5.05
C PRO A 56 0.72 -7.29 -6.39
N LEU A 57 -0.41 -6.57 -6.44
CA LEU A 57 -0.88 -5.94 -7.66
C LEU A 57 0.08 -4.83 -8.11
N LEU A 58 0.56 -4.00 -7.18
CA LEU A 58 1.57 -2.98 -7.46
C LEU A 58 2.89 -3.61 -7.89
N MET A 59 3.34 -4.69 -7.25
CA MET A 59 4.53 -5.42 -7.70
C MET A 59 4.42 -5.94 -9.13
N LEU A 60 3.21 -6.30 -9.58
CA LEU A 60 2.96 -6.76 -10.93
C LEU A 60 2.83 -5.61 -11.95
N ILE A 61 2.17 -4.51 -11.56
CA ILE A 61 1.81 -3.39 -12.44
C ILE A 61 2.91 -2.34 -12.56
N VAL A 62 3.69 -2.08 -11.50
CA VAL A 62 4.74 -1.05 -11.51
C VAL A 62 5.84 -1.33 -12.54
N PRO A 63 6.39 -2.56 -12.68
CA PRO A 63 7.44 -2.84 -13.66
C PRO A 63 7.09 -2.54 -15.12
N PRO A 64 5.92 -2.97 -15.67
CA PRO A 64 5.55 -2.64 -17.04
C PRO A 64 5.30 -1.14 -17.23
N ILE A 65 4.72 -0.44 -16.25
CA ILE A 65 4.57 1.01 -16.30
C ILE A 65 5.94 1.70 -16.34
N GLN A 66 6.87 1.29 -15.47
CA GLN A 66 8.23 1.83 -15.47
C GLN A 66 8.93 1.61 -16.81
N ARG A 67 8.80 0.42 -17.41
CA ARG A 67 9.35 0.15 -18.75
C ARG A 67 8.72 1.03 -19.83
N PHE A 68 7.41 1.25 -19.77
CA PHE A 68 6.70 2.10 -20.72
C PHE A 68 7.14 3.57 -20.59
N VAL A 69 7.25 4.07 -19.36
CA VAL A 69 7.70 5.44 -19.06
C VAL A 69 9.16 5.62 -19.47
N MET A 70 10.08 4.73 -19.08
CA MET A 70 11.50 4.83 -19.48
C MET A 70 11.69 4.75 -21.00
N ARG A 71 10.81 4.04 -21.71
CA ARG A 71 10.86 3.95 -23.17
C ARG A 71 10.39 5.23 -23.87
N HIS A 72 9.54 6.02 -23.23
CA HIS A 72 9.02 7.30 -23.77
C HIS A 72 9.67 8.54 -23.15
N ALA A 73 10.32 8.40 -22.00
CA ALA A 73 11.11 9.43 -21.36
C ALA A 73 12.55 9.34 -21.90
N SER A 74 12.72 9.74 -23.16
CA SER A 74 14.02 10.10 -23.71
C SER A 74 14.42 11.48 -23.16
N ILE A 75 15.20 11.50 -22.08
CA ILE A 75 16.03 12.64 -21.69
C ILE A 75 17.47 12.14 -21.66
#